data_AF-A0AAD5EP47-F1
#
_entry.id   AF-A0AAD5EP47-F1
#
_cell.length_a   1.000
_cell.length_b   1.000
_cell.length_c   1.000
_cell.angle_alpha   90.00
_cell.angle_beta   90.00
_cell.angle_gamma   90.00
#
_symmetry.space_group_name_H-M   'P 1'
#
loop_
_entity.id
_entity.type
_entity.pdbx_description
1 polymer ?
#
loop_
_entity_poly.entity_id
_entity_poly.type
_entity_poly.pdbx_seq_one_letter_code
_entity_poly.pdbx_strand_id
1 'polypeptide(L)'
;MIFSRVFIAVAALAISGSVNASPCRPSSEASSSTLLSTSTVSASTETTASTSDESSTTATATATTTELSSTTAETSTTAETSSIETSTIIQVTSTTAETSTTAEASSTTVQSSTTFQTSSTTAEASSSSTSVCVEPTNFVQNPSFENGDEPWFFTPLANRVTLGNGDGDYVLEFDLQGPEGIQYAQQTIGGFTVGLQYKVSYQWYTTYVQTPYSCYFNLDVSGSQQDSPIGGPNDFFVDGPSFTFTATAQTLDVQLGAFCDGETYFSVNLDSVVILPVQPVCSRGD
;
A
#
# COMPACT_ATOMS: atom_id res chain seq x y z
N MET A 1 47.15 8.92 -53.59
CA MET A 1 45.72 8.64 -53.84
C MET A 1 45.23 7.78 -52.69
N ILE A 2 44.49 8.38 -51.75
CA ILE A 2 43.91 7.69 -50.59
C ILE A 2 42.40 7.89 -50.72
N PHE A 3 41.65 6.83 -51.00
CA PHE A 3 40.19 6.86 -51.05
C PHE A 3 39.64 6.57 -49.65
N SER A 4 39.11 7.61 -49.02
CA SER A 4 38.38 7.51 -47.75
C SER A 4 36.96 6.99 -48.01
N ARG A 5 36.58 5.89 -47.36
CA ARG A 5 35.22 5.33 -47.42
C ARG A 5 34.41 5.88 -46.24
N VAL A 6 33.39 6.67 -46.55
CA VAL A 6 32.38 7.13 -45.58
C VAL A 6 31.30 6.04 -45.49
N PHE A 7 31.13 5.46 -44.30
CA PHE A 7 29.98 4.60 -43.98
C PHE A 7 28.95 5.46 -43.23
N ILE A 8 27.77 5.64 -43.83
CA ILE A 8 26.62 6.26 -43.18
C ILE A 8 25.81 5.13 -42.53
N ALA A 9 25.80 5.08 -41.20
CA ALA A 9 24.93 4.20 -40.44
C ALA A 9 23.58 4.89 -40.20
N VAL A 10 22.51 4.35 -40.78
CA VAL A 10 21.13 4.78 -40.50
C VAL A 10 20.63 3.98 -39.31
N ALA A 11 20.53 4.63 -38.15
CA ALA A 11 19.91 4.06 -36.96
C ALA A 11 18.38 4.19 -37.09
N ALA A 12 17.67 3.07 -37.13
CA ALA A 12 16.22 3.02 -37.07
C ALA A 12 15.77 3.25 -35.61
N LEU A 13 15.13 4.40 -35.35
CA LEU A 13 14.39 4.62 -34.10
C LEU A 13 13.09 3.80 -34.15
N ALA A 14 13.02 2.75 -33.34
CA ALA A 14 11.75 2.11 -33.00
C ALA A 14 11.02 2.99 -31.99
N ILE A 15 9.92 3.61 -32.42
CA ILE A 15 8.99 4.33 -31.54
C ILE A 15 8.06 3.27 -30.94
N SER A 16 8.36 2.81 -29.73
CA SER A 16 7.47 1.99 -28.93
C SER A 16 6.37 2.89 -28.36
N GLY A 17 5.22 2.94 -29.02
CA GLY A 17 4.03 3.58 -28.46
C GLY A 17 3.51 2.77 -27.28
N SER A 18 3.69 3.29 -26.06
CA SER A 18 2.96 2.85 -24.87
C SER A 18 1.51 3.31 -25.02
N VAL A 19 0.65 2.38 -25.44
CA VAL A 19 -0.79 2.55 -25.30
C VAL A 19 -1.13 2.45 -23.81
N ASN A 20 -1.31 3.61 -23.18
CA ASN A 20 -1.87 3.71 -21.84
C ASN A 20 -3.37 3.38 -21.94
N ALA A 21 -3.71 2.09 -21.85
CA ALA A 21 -5.09 1.68 -21.66
C ALA A 21 -5.43 1.95 -20.20
N SER A 22 -6.21 3.00 -19.94
CA SER A 22 -6.81 3.24 -18.63
C SER A 22 -7.50 1.96 -18.13
N PRO A 23 -7.40 1.63 -16.82
CA PRO A 23 -8.11 0.48 -16.27
C PRO A 23 -9.61 0.62 -16.56
N CYS A 24 -10.15 -0.33 -17.32
CA CYS A 24 -11.59 -0.43 -17.49
C CYS A 24 -12.19 -0.79 -16.13
N ARG A 25 -12.94 0.16 -15.55
CA ARG A 25 -13.83 -0.05 -14.40
C ARG A 25 -14.65 -1.34 -14.61
N PRO A 26 -14.49 -2.40 -13.79
CA PRO A 26 -15.39 -3.53 -13.84
C PRO A 26 -16.76 -3.04 -13.38
N SER A 27 -17.73 -3.06 -14.30
CA SER A 27 -19.15 -2.89 -13.97
C SER A 27 -19.58 -4.10 -13.14
N SER A 28 -19.60 -3.97 -11.82
CA SER A 28 -20.22 -4.94 -10.94
C SER A 28 -21.73 -5.01 -11.25
N GLU A 29 -22.13 -6.00 -12.05
CA GLU A 29 -23.53 -6.40 -12.15
C GLU A 29 -23.99 -6.89 -10.77
N ALA A 30 -24.79 -6.07 -10.10
CA ALA A 30 -25.53 -6.49 -8.92
C ALA A 30 -26.44 -7.67 -9.30
N SER A 31 -26.05 -8.87 -8.87
CA SER A 31 -26.94 -10.03 -8.86
C SER A 31 -28.06 -9.79 -7.85
N SER A 32 -29.12 -9.12 -8.30
CA SER A 32 -30.34 -8.92 -7.53
C SER A 32 -31.20 -10.17 -7.65
N SER A 33 -31.18 -11.03 -6.63
CA SER A 33 -32.11 -12.16 -6.54
C SER A 33 -33.49 -11.64 -6.14
N THR A 34 -34.35 -11.46 -7.13
CA THR A 34 -35.75 -11.12 -6.97
C THR A 34 -36.50 -12.27 -6.28
N LEU A 35 -36.74 -12.17 -4.96
CA LEU A 35 -37.79 -12.94 -4.32
C LEU A 35 -39.10 -12.18 -4.42
N LEU A 36 -40.01 -12.70 -5.26
CA LEU A 36 -41.40 -12.29 -5.34
C LEU A 36 -42.05 -12.37 -3.95
N SER A 37 -42.61 -11.25 -3.50
CA SER A 37 -43.73 -11.25 -2.57
C SER A 37 -44.76 -10.24 -3.05
N THR A 38 -45.80 -10.79 -3.66
CA THR A 38 -47.06 -10.14 -3.98
C THR A 38 -47.71 -9.57 -2.72
N SER A 39 -48.03 -8.28 -2.73
CA SER A 39 -49.08 -7.71 -1.88
C SER A 39 -49.79 -6.59 -2.62
N THR A 40 -51.10 -6.63 -2.48
CA THR A 40 -52.14 -5.97 -3.25
C THR A 40 -52.32 -4.49 -2.94
N VAL A 41 -52.51 -3.72 -4.03
CA VAL A 41 -53.31 -2.50 -4.23
C VAL A 41 -53.99 -1.88 -3.01
N SER A 42 -53.73 -0.58 -2.79
CA SER A 42 -54.80 0.41 -2.58
C SER A 42 -54.33 1.78 -3.07
N ALA A 43 -55.03 2.27 -4.10
CA ALA A 43 -54.91 3.61 -4.63
C ALA A 43 -55.58 4.61 -3.69
N SER A 44 -55.00 5.80 -3.55
CA SER A 44 -55.77 7.03 -3.29
C SER A 44 -54.98 8.23 -3.79
N THR A 45 -55.56 8.85 -4.81
CA THR A 45 -55.27 10.16 -5.38
C THR A 45 -55.49 11.23 -4.33
N GLU A 46 -54.57 12.20 -4.19
CA GLU A 46 -54.99 13.55 -3.83
C GLU A 46 -54.07 14.59 -4.48
N THR A 47 -54.72 15.45 -5.24
CA THR A 47 -54.20 16.60 -5.97
C THR A 47 -54.28 17.80 -5.05
N THR A 48 -53.20 18.56 -4.89
CA THR A 48 -53.33 19.99 -4.54
C THR A 48 -52.16 20.78 -5.13
N ALA A 49 -52.53 21.60 -6.10
CA ALA A 49 -51.77 22.75 -6.55
C ALA A 49 -52.02 23.93 -5.59
N SER A 50 -51.02 24.79 -5.42
CA SER A 50 -51.14 26.24 -5.16
C SER A 50 -49.75 26.78 -4.82
N THR A 51 -49.12 27.54 -5.73
CA THR A 51 -49.17 29.01 -5.93
C THR A 51 -48.07 29.76 -5.20
N SER A 52 -47.44 30.64 -6.00
CA SER A 52 -46.40 31.62 -5.72
C SER A 52 -46.62 32.42 -4.44
N ASP A 53 -45.51 32.87 -3.84
CA ASP A 53 -45.43 34.25 -3.39
C ASP A 53 -44.00 34.79 -3.52
N GLU A 54 -43.98 35.98 -4.11
CA GLU A 54 -42.89 36.90 -4.34
C GLU A 54 -42.65 37.71 -3.06
N SER A 55 -41.42 37.83 -2.57
CA SER A 55 -41.06 39.01 -1.78
C SER A 55 -39.58 39.31 -1.77
N SER A 56 -39.29 40.45 -2.38
CA SER A 56 -38.10 41.28 -2.26
C SER A 56 -37.84 41.69 -0.80
N THR A 57 -36.58 41.69 -0.36
CA THR A 57 -36.03 42.87 0.32
C THR A 57 -34.50 42.90 0.33
N THR A 58 -34.00 44.03 -0.12
CA THR A 58 -32.63 44.52 -0.08
C THR A 58 -32.22 44.92 1.34
N ALA A 59 -31.01 44.59 1.78
CA ALA A 59 -30.30 45.39 2.78
C ALA A 59 -28.77 45.17 2.70
N THR A 60 -28.13 46.21 2.19
CA THR A 60 -26.70 46.53 2.23
C THR A 60 -26.23 46.68 3.69
N ALA A 61 -25.10 46.08 4.04
CA ALA A 61 -24.26 46.54 5.16
C ALA A 61 -22.79 46.29 4.85
N THR A 62 -22.16 47.33 4.31
CA THR A 62 -20.72 47.54 4.31
C THR A 62 -20.25 47.77 5.75
N ALA A 63 -19.25 47.02 6.20
CA ALA A 63 -18.45 47.38 7.36
C ALA A 63 -17.00 46.95 7.11
N THR A 64 -16.22 47.91 6.60
CA THR A 64 -14.77 47.92 6.63
C THR A 64 -14.31 48.01 8.09
N THR A 65 -13.41 47.12 8.52
CA THR A 65 -12.61 47.37 9.73
C THR A 65 -11.15 47.05 9.47
N THR A 66 -10.35 48.01 9.92
CA THR A 66 -8.95 48.29 9.64
C THR A 66 -8.03 47.56 10.62
N GLU A 67 -6.86 47.20 10.09
CA GLU A 67 -5.56 46.87 10.71
C GLU A 67 -5.43 46.70 12.23
N LEU A 68 -4.69 45.65 12.61
CA LEU A 68 -3.56 45.82 13.53
C LEU A 68 -2.43 44.84 13.17
N SER A 69 -1.34 45.37 12.62
CA SER A 69 -0.04 44.70 12.59
C SER A 69 0.59 44.76 13.97
N SER A 70 0.99 43.61 14.50
CA SER A 70 1.96 43.52 15.60
C SER A 70 3.03 42.50 15.24
N THR A 71 4.11 42.98 14.61
CA THR A 71 5.37 42.26 14.45
C THR A 71 6.18 42.43 15.74
N THR A 72 6.21 41.39 16.56
CA THR A 72 7.15 41.27 17.68
C THR A 72 8.38 40.51 17.19
N ALA A 73 9.54 41.14 17.33
CA ALA A 73 10.85 40.57 17.09
C ALA A 73 11.33 39.82 18.33
N GLU A 74 11.79 38.57 18.18
CA GLU A 74 12.72 37.90 19.10
C GLU A 74 13.72 37.11 18.25
N THR A 75 14.91 37.65 18.03
CA THR A 75 16.13 37.44 18.84
C THR A 75 16.77 36.07 18.60
N SER A 76 17.83 36.12 17.78
CA SER A 76 18.84 35.11 17.58
C SER A 76 19.55 34.78 18.90
N THR A 77 19.69 33.49 19.21
CA THR A 77 20.78 33.02 20.08
C THR A 77 21.35 31.72 19.54
N THR A 78 22.54 31.85 18.95
CA THR A 78 23.51 30.79 18.68
C THR A 78 23.91 30.11 19.99
N ALA A 79 23.84 28.78 20.03
CA ALA A 79 24.60 27.97 20.97
C ALA A 79 25.24 26.83 20.19
N GLU A 80 26.52 27.04 19.83
CA GLU A 80 27.42 25.94 19.50
C GLU A 80 27.64 25.12 20.78
N THR A 81 27.52 23.80 20.69
CA THR A 81 28.18 22.91 21.65
C THR A 81 28.76 21.73 20.91
N SER A 82 30.04 21.89 20.60
CA SER A 82 30.97 20.81 20.27
C SER A 82 31.26 19.98 21.52
N SER A 83 31.19 18.66 21.42
CA SER A 83 31.90 17.64 22.22
C SER A 83 31.26 16.27 22.00
N ILE A 84 31.91 15.11 22.02
CA ILE A 84 33.29 14.63 22.13
C ILE A 84 33.20 13.16 21.67
N GLU A 85 34.26 12.65 21.04
CA GLU A 85 34.46 11.25 20.68
C GLU A 85 34.31 10.28 21.86
N THR A 86 33.75 9.08 21.64
CA THR A 86 34.32 7.85 22.21
C THR A 86 33.90 6.64 21.37
N SER A 87 34.83 6.13 20.58
CA SER A 87 34.76 4.81 19.96
C SER A 87 34.92 3.73 21.04
N THR A 88 34.00 2.77 21.11
CA THR A 88 34.24 1.51 21.84
C THR A 88 34.19 0.36 20.85
N ILE A 89 35.37 -0.11 20.49
CA ILE A 89 35.61 -1.37 19.77
C ILE A 89 35.52 -2.48 20.81
N ILE A 90 34.51 -3.36 20.70
CA ILE A 90 34.53 -4.65 21.41
C ILE A 90 34.90 -5.72 20.38
N GLN A 91 36.19 -6.03 20.36
CA GLN A 91 36.78 -7.19 19.74
C GLN A 91 36.52 -8.40 20.66
N VAL A 92 35.67 -9.33 20.24
CA VAL A 92 35.67 -10.69 20.82
C VAL A 92 36.25 -11.64 19.78
N THR A 93 37.54 -11.90 19.98
CA THR A 93 38.26 -13.01 19.38
C THR A 93 37.97 -14.25 20.21
N SER A 94 37.46 -15.31 19.59
CA SER A 94 37.61 -16.66 20.12
C SER A 94 37.78 -17.65 18.98
N THR A 95 38.94 -18.29 19.08
CA THR A 95 39.64 -19.14 18.13
C THR A 95 39.39 -20.62 18.46
N THR A 96 39.52 -21.49 17.44
CA THR A 96 39.93 -22.92 17.54
C THR A 96 38.92 -23.91 18.17
N ALA A 97 38.80 -25.18 17.79
CA ALA A 97 39.48 -26.05 16.84
C ALA A 97 38.57 -27.27 16.54
N GLU A 98 38.85 -27.92 15.40
CA GLU A 98 38.84 -29.37 15.08
C GLU A 98 38.14 -30.34 16.05
N THR A 99 37.38 -31.34 15.57
CA THR A 99 37.94 -32.71 15.40
C THR A 99 37.00 -33.58 14.54
N SER A 100 37.56 -34.15 13.47
CA SER A 100 37.06 -35.35 12.78
C SER A 100 37.34 -36.59 13.62
N THR A 101 36.37 -37.51 13.73
CA THR A 101 36.68 -38.93 13.97
C THR A 101 35.61 -39.86 13.42
N THR A 102 36.04 -40.63 12.44
CA THR A 102 35.47 -41.87 11.91
C THR A 102 35.49 -42.95 12.98
N ALA A 103 34.44 -43.78 13.06
CA ALA A 103 34.53 -45.10 13.69
C ALA A 103 33.67 -46.10 12.92
N GLU A 104 34.37 -46.98 12.20
CA GLU A 104 33.86 -48.27 11.74
C GLU A 104 33.50 -49.15 12.95
N ALA A 105 32.38 -49.87 12.86
CA ALA A 105 32.19 -51.10 13.60
C ALA A 105 31.53 -52.12 12.68
N SER A 106 32.36 -53.04 12.22
CA SER A 106 31.99 -54.28 11.54
C SER A 106 31.48 -55.28 12.58
N SER A 107 30.34 -55.94 12.31
CA SER A 107 30.05 -57.26 12.88
C SER A 107 29.16 -58.06 11.92
N THR A 108 29.77 -59.12 11.40
CA THR A 108 29.18 -60.32 10.79
C THR A 108 28.22 -60.98 11.79
N THR A 109 27.06 -61.53 11.43
CA THR A 109 26.72 -62.94 11.02
C THR A 109 25.23 -63.06 11.46
N VAL A 110 24.25 -63.67 10.80
CA VAL A 110 24.05 -65.07 10.39
C VAL A 110 22.81 -65.09 9.47
N GLN A 111 22.92 -65.91 8.43
CA GLN A 111 21.90 -66.27 7.47
C GLN A 111 20.79 -67.10 8.12
N SER A 112 19.52 -66.72 7.95
CA SER A 112 18.39 -67.64 8.09
C SER A 112 17.31 -67.28 7.09
N SER A 113 17.17 -68.15 6.08
CA SER A 113 16.09 -68.11 5.11
C SER A 113 14.76 -68.42 5.79
N THR A 114 13.78 -67.54 5.62
CA THR A 114 12.37 -67.92 5.75
C THR A 114 11.58 -67.13 4.73
N THR A 115 11.24 -67.80 3.63
CA THR A 115 10.42 -67.27 2.54
C THR A 115 8.97 -67.21 3.02
N PHE A 116 8.54 -66.07 3.54
CA PHE A 116 7.13 -65.74 3.65
C PHE A 116 6.73 -64.96 2.40
N GLN A 117 6.01 -65.62 1.50
CA GLN A 117 5.32 -64.99 0.39
C GLN A 117 4.08 -64.29 0.95
N THR A 118 4.27 -63.11 1.52
CA THR A 118 3.17 -62.19 1.84
C THR A 118 3.07 -61.22 0.67
N SER A 119 2.06 -61.40 -0.17
CA SER A 119 1.63 -60.40 -1.13
C SER A 119 1.14 -59.18 -0.35
N SER A 120 2.06 -58.28 0.00
CA SER A 120 1.74 -56.95 0.47
C SER A 120 1.44 -56.12 -0.77
N THR A 121 0.16 -55.97 -1.07
CA THR A 121 -0.34 -54.88 -1.91
C THR A 121 -0.08 -53.58 -1.16
N THR A 122 1.10 -52.99 -1.37
CA THR A 122 1.32 -51.58 -1.09
C THR A 122 0.39 -50.81 -2.00
N ALA A 123 -0.78 -50.44 -1.47
CA ALA A 123 -1.59 -49.43 -2.09
C ALA A 123 -0.74 -48.15 -2.07
N GLU A 124 -0.24 -47.76 -3.24
CA GLU A 124 0.16 -46.38 -3.49
C GLU A 124 -1.10 -45.55 -3.22
N ALA A 125 -1.22 -45.06 -1.98
CA ALA A 125 -2.07 -43.94 -1.70
C ALA A 125 -1.44 -42.76 -2.43
N SER A 126 -1.79 -42.63 -3.70
CA SER A 126 -1.64 -41.41 -4.46
C SER A 126 -2.45 -40.36 -3.72
N SER A 127 -1.81 -39.71 -2.74
CA SER A 127 -2.32 -38.50 -2.11
C SER A 127 -2.24 -37.43 -3.18
N SER A 128 -3.20 -37.45 -4.09
CA SER A 128 -3.49 -36.33 -4.97
C SER A 128 -3.96 -35.20 -4.07
N SER A 129 -3.02 -34.47 -3.48
CA SER A 129 -3.29 -33.18 -2.86
C SER A 129 -3.59 -32.25 -4.02
N THR A 130 -4.87 -32.20 -4.41
CA THR A 130 -5.39 -31.11 -5.20
C THR A 130 -5.13 -29.84 -4.40
N SER A 131 -4.02 -29.16 -4.68
CA SER A 131 -3.76 -27.83 -4.17
C SER A 131 -4.82 -26.94 -4.80
N VAL A 132 -5.89 -26.70 -4.06
CA VAL A 132 -6.89 -25.71 -4.44
C VAL A 132 -6.17 -24.36 -4.38
N CYS A 133 -5.86 -23.83 -5.56
CA CYS A 133 -5.29 -22.49 -5.70
C CYS A 133 -6.37 -21.50 -5.25
N VAL A 134 -6.19 -20.95 -4.05
CA VAL A 134 -7.06 -19.88 -3.56
C VAL A 134 -6.55 -18.58 -4.14
N GLU A 135 -7.44 -17.81 -4.78
CA GLU A 135 -7.12 -16.49 -5.28
C GLU A 135 -6.65 -15.59 -4.11
N PRO A 136 -5.56 -14.81 -4.27
CA PRO A 136 -5.07 -13.95 -3.22
C PRO A 136 -6.17 -12.95 -2.82
N THR A 137 -6.66 -13.05 -1.59
CA THR A 137 -7.61 -12.09 -1.04
C THR A 137 -6.83 -10.93 -0.43
N ASN A 138 -7.24 -9.69 -0.73
CA ASN A 138 -6.64 -8.51 -0.12
C ASN A 138 -6.85 -8.55 1.40
N PHE A 139 -5.77 -8.37 2.17
CA PHE A 139 -5.84 -8.39 3.64
C PHE A 139 -6.40 -7.08 4.22
N VAL A 140 -6.40 -6.00 3.45
CA VAL A 140 -6.86 -4.68 3.89
C VAL A 140 -8.38 -4.61 3.90
N GLN A 141 -8.95 -4.16 5.00
CA GLN A 141 -10.37 -3.82 5.09
C GLN A 141 -10.59 -2.37 4.65
N ASN A 142 -11.71 -2.13 3.95
CA ASN A 142 -12.04 -0.81 3.39
C ASN A 142 -10.88 -0.19 2.57
N PRO A 143 -10.34 -0.91 1.57
CA PRO A 143 -9.12 -0.51 0.86
C PRO A 143 -9.27 0.75 -0.02
N SER A 144 -10.51 1.10 -0.38
CA SER A 144 -10.87 2.27 -1.18
C SER A 144 -11.58 3.36 -0.38
N PHE A 145 -11.59 3.25 0.95
CA PHE A 145 -12.17 4.25 1.87
C PHE A 145 -13.68 4.53 1.70
N GLU A 146 -14.41 3.79 0.87
CA GLU A 146 -15.83 4.00 0.59
C GLU A 146 -16.76 3.76 1.79
N ASN A 147 -16.32 2.98 2.78
CA ASN A 147 -17.15 2.55 3.91
C ASN A 147 -16.91 3.36 5.19
N GLY A 148 -16.64 4.66 5.05
CA GLY A 148 -16.32 5.55 6.18
C GLY A 148 -14.86 5.40 6.63
N ASP A 149 -14.56 5.85 7.84
CA ASP A 149 -13.18 5.85 8.36
C ASP A 149 -12.78 4.47 8.89
N GLU A 150 -13.71 3.73 9.50
CA GLU A 150 -13.43 2.40 10.04
C GLU A 150 -13.01 1.39 8.94
N PRO A 151 -12.06 0.48 9.23
CA PRO A 151 -11.34 0.31 10.49
C PRO A 151 -9.99 1.06 10.51
N TRP A 152 -9.86 2.13 9.73
CA TRP A 152 -8.67 2.96 9.73
C TRP A 152 -8.65 3.96 10.88
N PHE A 153 -7.49 4.10 11.48
CA PHE A 153 -7.16 5.19 12.39
C PHE A 153 -6.31 6.23 11.65
N PHE A 154 -6.68 7.50 11.71
CA PHE A 154 -6.00 8.59 11.02
C PHE A 154 -5.31 9.54 12.01
N THR A 155 -4.17 10.10 11.60
CA THR A 155 -3.61 11.30 12.24
C THR A 155 -4.48 12.53 11.97
N PRO A 156 -4.31 13.64 12.72
CA PRO A 156 -5.16 14.82 12.56
C PRO A 156 -5.14 15.47 11.16
N LEU A 157 -4.06 15.35 10.40
CA LEU A 157 -3.96 15.85 9.02
C LEU A 157 -4.05 14.72 7.98
N ALA A 158 -4.58 13.58 8.40
CA ALA A 158 -5.02 12.51 7.52
C ALA A 158 -6.53 12.43 7.59
N ASN A 159 -7.21 12.52 6.45
CA ASN A 159 -8.67 12.48 6.44
C ASN A 159 -9.23 11.92 5.14
N ARG A 160 -10.39 11.29 5.27
CA ARG A 160 -11.19 10.87 4.12
C ARG A 160 -11.80 12.10 3.46
N VAL A 161 -11.59 12.26 2.16
CA VAL A 161 -12.15 13.37 1.36
C VAL A 161 -12.88 12.85 0.15
N THR A 162 -13.82 13.65 -0.37
CA THR A 162 -14.49 13.35 -1.64
C THR A 162 -13.69 13.88 -2.82
N LEU A 163 -13.32 13.02 -3.75
CA LEU A 163 -12.56 13.38 -4.95
C LEU A 163 -13.13 12.62 -6.15
N GLY A 164 -13.58 13.34 -7.17
CA GLY A 164 -14.23 12.75 -8.36
C GLY A 164 -13.31 11.97 -9.31
N ASN A 165 -12.07 11.68 -8.91
CA ASN A 165 -11.02 11.12 -9.76
C ASN A 165 -10.54 9.72 -9.33
N GLY A 166 -11.01 9.19 -8.19
CA GLY A 166 -10.61 7.87 -7.65
C GLY A 166 -11.50 6.71 -8.10
N ASP A 167 -11.22 5.51 -7.59
CA ASP A 167 -12.05 4.31 -7.78
C ASP A 167 -13.26 4.35 -6.82
N GLY A 168 -14.04 5.42 -6.91
CA GLY A 168 -15.13 5.71 -5.97
C GLY A 168 -15.35 7.20 -5.77
N ASP A 169 -16.06 7.54 -4.70
CA ASP A 169 -16.32 8.92 -4.31
C ASP A 169 -15.29 9.42 -3.29
N TYR A 170 -14.64 8.53 -2.55
CA TYR A 170 -13.77 8.84 -1.41
C TYR A 170 -12.33 8.38 -1.60
N VAL A 171 -11.41 9.16 -1.07
CA VAL A 171 -9.98 8.85 -1.02
C VAL A 171 -9.40 9.29 0.32
N LEU A 172 -8.21 8.81 0.66
CA LEU A 172 -7.46 9.26 1.82
C LEU A 172 -6.55 10.43 1.42
N GLU A 173 -6.73 11.60 2.02
CA GLU A 173 -5.81 12.74 1.87
C GLU A 173 -4.85 12.83 3.06
N PHE A 174 -3.59 13.12 2.77
CA PHE A 174 -2.62 13.62 3.73
C PHE A 174 -2.32 15.08 3.41
N ASP A 175 -2.66 15.99 4.31
CA ASP A 175 -2.28 17.40 4.25
C ASP A 175 -0.97 17.61 5.00
N LEU A 176 0.10 17.91 4.27
CA LEU A 176 1.45 18.05 4.79
C LEU A 176 1.76 19.54 4.93
N GLN A 177 1.73 20.02 6.18
CA GLN A 177 1.98 21.41 6.54
C GLN A 177 3.30 21.56 7.28
N GLY A 178 4.35 22.01 6.60
CA GLY A 178 5.68 22.20 7.21
C GLY A 178 6.39 20.89 7.57
N PRO A 179 7.41 20.92 8.46
CA PRO A 179 8.13 19.74 8.95
C PRO A 179 7.32 18.98 10.01
N GLU A 180 5.99 19.02 9.89
CA GLU A 180 5.12 18.23 10.75
C GLU A 180 5.43 16.76 10.51
N GLY A 181 5.48 15.98 11.60
CA GLY A 181 5.84 14.57 11.53
C GLY A 181 4.92 13.78 10.60
N ILE A 182 5.22 12.49 10.47
CA ILE A 182 4.49 11.59 9.57
C ILE A 182 2.98 11.68 9.81
N GLN A 183 2.24 12.01 8.75
CA GLN A 183 0.78 11.87 8.69
C GLN A 183 0.46 10.49 8.16
N TYR A 184 -0.48 9.79 8.78
CA TYR A 184 -0.71 8.40 8.45
C TYR A 184 -2.14 7.91 8.69
N ALA A 185 -2.45 6.83 7.99
CA ALA A 185 -3.55 5.94 8.24
C ALA A 185 -3.02 4.59 8.71
N GLN A 186 -3.60 4.04 9.79
CA GLN A 186 -3.19 2.79 10.40
C GLN A 186 -4.35 1.82 10.49
N GLN A 187 -4.07 0.53 10.27
CA GLN A 187 -5.01 -0.57 10.51
C GLN A 187 -4.28 -1.75 11.16
N THR A 188 -4.88 -2.36 12.17
CA THR A 188 -4.44 -3.65 12.71
C THR A 188 -5.00 -4.76 11.83
N ILE A 189 -4.13 -5.46 11.11
CA ILE A 189 -4.52 -6.47 10.11
C ILE A 189 -4.12 -7.86 10.60
N GLY A 190 -5.07 -8.80 10.57
CA GLY A 190 -4.87 -10.20 10.93
C GLY A 190 -4.79 -11.13 9.73
N GLY A 191 -4.39 -12.38 9.96
CA GLY A 191 -4.38 -13.45 8.97
C GLY A 191 -3.06 -13.67 8.25
N PHE A 192 -1.99 -12.98 8.65
CA PHE A 192 -0.67 -13.19 8.07
C PHE A 192 -0.08 -14.55 8.46
N THR A 193 0.65 -15.16 7.53
CA THR A 193 1.46 -16.35 7.79
C THR A 193 2.87 -15.90 8.16
N VAL A 194 3.28 -16.16 9.40
CA VAL A 194 4.61 -15.79 9.91
C VAL A 194 5.71 -16.36 9.02
N GLY A 195 6.68 -15.53 8.66
CA GLY A 195 7.80 -15.88 7.79
C GLY A 195 7.53 -15.72 6.29
N LEU A 196 6.28 -15.51 5.85
CA LEU A 196 6.00 -15.17 4.46
C LEU A 196 6.24 -13.69 4.18
N GLN A 197 6.65 -13.41 2.93
CA GLN A 197 6.81 -12.05 2.43
C GLN A 197 5.52 -11.55 1.79
N TYR A 198 5.16 -10.32 2.10
CA TYR A 198 3.99 -9.61 1.60
C TYR A 198 4.43 -8.33 0.89
N LYS A 199 3.58 -7.86 -0.03
CA LYS A 199 3.74 -6.63 -0.78
C LYS A 199 2.56 -5.72 -0.49
N VAL A 200 2.85 -4.47 -0.12
CA VAL A 200 1.87 -3.38 -0.06
C VAL A 200 1.94 -2.60 -1.38
N SER A 201 0.79 -2.32 -1.97
CA SER A 201 0.62 -1.44 -3.13
C SER A 201 -0.61 -0.56 -2.95
N TYR A 202 -0.62 0.59 -3.59
CA TYR A 202 -1.73 1.54 -3.56
C TYR A 202 -1.62 2.46 -4.79
N GLN A 203 -2.67 3.22 -5.06
CA GLN A 203 -2.63 4.29 -6.04
C GLN A 203 -2.54 5.65 -5.34
N TRP A 204 -1.98 6.64 -6.02
CA TRP A 204 -1.87 7.98 -5.49
C TRP A 204 -2.07 9.07 -6.54
N TYR A 205 -2.43 10.26 -6.06
CA TYR A 205 -2.71 11.44 -6.87
C TYR A 205 -2.40 12.72 -6.07
N THR A 206 -2.01 13.80 -6.75
CA THR A 206 -1.90 15.13 -6.15
C THR A 206 -2.43 16.19 -7.11
N THR A 207 -3.13 17.20 -6.58
CA THR A 207 -3.62 18.35 -7.35
C THR A 207 -2.54 19.40 -7.61
N TYR A 208 -1.38 19.27 -6.95
CA TYR A 208 -0.31 20.23 -7.05
C TYR A 208 0.45 20.08 -8.37
N VAL A 209 0.80 21.20 -8.99
CA VAL A 209 1.57 21.22 -10.26
C VAL A 209 3.04 20.85 -10.10
N GLN A 210 3.52 20.73 -8.86
CA GLN A 210 4.88 20.31 -8.51
C GLN A 210 4.87 19.60 -7.15
N THR A 211 5.51 18.44 -7.08
CA THR A 211 5.79 17.74 -5.83
C THR A 211 7.07 18.30 -5.21
N PRO A 212 7.06 18.73 -3.93
CA PRO A 212 8.30 19.14 -3.27
C PRO A 212 9.30 17.97 -3.17
N TYR A 213 10.58 18.24 -3.44
CA TYR A 213 11.63 17.21 -3.46
C TYR A 213 11.90 16.51 -2.11
N SER A 214 11.41 17.09 -1.02
CA SER A 214 11.62 16.64 0.35
C SER A 214 10.46 15.83 0.90
N CYS A 215 9.50 15.39 0.07
CA CYS A 215 8.34 14.64 0.50
C CYS A 215 8.45 13.15 0.17
N TYR A 216 8.03 12.31 1.12
CA TYR A 216 8.16 10.86 1.07
C TYR A 216 6.86 10.18 1.47
N PHE A 217 6.56 9.07 0.80
CA PHE A 217 5.66 8.05 1.33
C PHE A 217 6.40 7.24 2.39
N ASN A 218 5.70 6.89 3.46
CA ASN A 218 6.20 6.08 4.57
C ASN A 218 5.30 4.84 4.74
N LEU A 219 5.91 3.68 4.90
CA LEU A 219 5.24 2.48 5.38
C LEU A 219 5.92 2.02 6.67
N ASP A 220 5.15 1.91 7.75
CA ASP A 220 5.59 1.25 8.99
C ASP A 220 4.77 -0.03 9.19
N VAL A 221 5.45 -1.16 9.28
CA VAL A 221 4.84 -2.45 9.66
C VAL A 221 5.42 -2.90 10.99
N SER A 222 4.66 -2.67 12.06
CA SER A 222 5.01 -3.08 13.43
C SER A 222 6.41 -2.62 13.88
N GLY A 223 6.76 -1.38 13.57
CA GLY A 223 8.03 -0.71 13.91
C GLY A 223 9.12 -0.82 12.83
N SER A 224 8.84 -1.47 11.71
CA SER A 224 9.77 -1.56 10.57
C SER A 224 9.38 -0.57 9.49
N GLN A 225 10.16 0.51 9.38
CA GLN A 225 9.87 1.63 8.48
C GLN A 225 10.57 1.52 7.14
N GLN A 226 9.87 1.94 6.09
CA GLN A 226 10.38 2.09 4.73
C GLN A 226 9.84 3.38 4.13
N ASP A 227 10.74 4.15 3.51
CA ASP A 227 10.38 5.41 2.85
C ASP A 227 10.63 5.35 1.35
N SER A 228 9.80 6.05 0.58
CA SER A 228 9.98 6.24 -0.85
C SER A 228 9.67 7.68 -1.23
N PRO A 229 10.50 8.35 -2.05
CA PRO A 229 10.20 9.70 -2.50
C PRO A 229 8.86 9.74 -3.24
N ILE A 230 8.08 10.81 -3.03
CA ILE A 230 6.87 11.05 -3.82
C ILE A 230 7.31 11.50 -5.22
N GLY A 231 6.76 10.84 -6.24
CA GLY A 231 7.10 11.12 -7.65
C GLY A 231 6.66 12.52 -8.10
N GLY A 232 6.92 12.83 -9.36
CA GLY A 232 6.37 14.03 -9.99
C GLY A 232 4.83 14.05 -9.94
N PRO A 233 4.22 15.24 -10.08
CA PRO A 233 2.77 15.39 -10.02
C PRO A 233 2.08 14.61 -11.14
N ASN A 234 0.85 14.15 -10.88
CA ASN A 234 0.06 13.38 -11.83
C ASN A 234 -1.37 13.93 -11.84
N ASP A 235 -1.99 14.03 -13.01
CA ASP A 235 -3.36 14.54 -13.16
C ASP A 235 -4.45 13.48 -12.88
N PHE A 236 -4.03 12.25 -12.58
CA PHE A 236 -4.88 11.09 -12.32
C PHE A 236 -4.16 10.14 -11.34
N PHE A 237 -4.90 9.17 -10.79
CA PHE A 237 -4.32 8.14 -9.94
C PHE A 237 -3.31 7.29 -10.70
N VAL A 238 -2.12 7.18 -10.15
CA VAL A 238 -1.04 6.32 -10.66
C VAL A 238 -0.63 5.33 -9.58
N ASP A 239 -0.02 4.22 -9.99
CA ASP A 239 0.54 3.26 -9.04
C ASP A 239 1.61 3.94 -8.17
N GLY A 240 1.45 3.80 -6.86
CA GLY A 240 2.43 4.23 -5.87
C GLY A 240 3.64 3.31 -5.80
N PRO A 241 4.67 3.70 -5.03
CA PRO A 241 5.75 2.80 -4.72
C PRO A 241 5.20 1.59 -3.97
N SER A 242 5.75 0.42 -4.28
CA SER A 242 5.40 -0.79 -3.56
C SER A 242 6.46 -1.16 -2.54
N PHE A 243 6.02 -1.60 -1.38
CA PHE A 243 6.88 -2.00 -0.28
C PHE A 243 6.74 -3.48 -0.03
N THR A 244 7.81 -4.14 0.42
CA THR A 244 7.74 -5.55 0.82
C THR A 244 8.17 -5.72 2.26
N PHE A 245 7.53 -6.64 2.98
CA PHE A 245 7.86 -6.97 4.36
C PHE A 245 7.67 -8.45 4.62
N THR A 246 8.37 -8.99 5.62
CA THR A 246 8.16 -10.37 6.10
C THR A 246 7.34 -10.34 7.36
N ALA A 247 6.23 -11.09 7.39
CA ALA A 247 5.35 -11.11 8.56
C ALA A 247 6.06 -11.74 9.76
N THR A 248 6.17 -10.99 10.87
CA THR A 248 6.76 -11.45 12.13
C THR A 248 5.71 -11.99 13.11
N ALA A 249 4.44 -11.68 12.89
CA ALA A 249 3.29 -12.14 13.65
C ALA A 249 2.08 -12.37 12.72
N GLN A 250 1.05 -13.06 13.21
CA GLN A 250 -0.20 -13.28 12.46
C GLN A 250 -1.08 -12.02 12.38
N THR A 251 -0.86 -11.09 13.30
CA THR A 251 -1.52 -9.80 13.37
C THR A 251 -0.45 -8.74 13.43
N LEU A 252 -0.53 -7.75 12.55
CA LEU A 252 0.43 -6.66 12.41
C LEU A 252 -0.31 -5.34 12.36
N ASP A 253 0.26 -4.33 13.01
CA ASP A 253 -0.12 -2.95 12.78
C ASP A 253 0.57 -2.47 11.49
N VAL A 254 -0.23 -2.05 10.52
CA VAL A 254 0.23 -1.51 9.25
C VAL A 254 -0.16 -0.05 9.18
N GLN A 255 0.84 0.80 9.05
CA GLN A 255 0.70 2.25 8.94
C GLN A 255 1.20 2.69 7.57
N LEU A 256 0.34 3.34 6.79
CA LEU A 256 0.67 3.98 5.52
C LEU A 256 0.58 5.49 5.72
N GLY A 257 1.63 6.23 5.34
CA GLY A 257 1.71 7.65 5.60
C GLY A 257 2.51 8.42 4.57
N ALA A 258 2.59 9.73 4.80
CA ALA A 258 3.45 10.63 4.07
C ALA A 258 4.01 11.72 5.00
N PHE A 259 5.17 12.27 4.66
CA PHE A 259 5.80 13.37 5.37
C PHE A 259 6.68 14.20 4.45
N CYS A 260 7.08 15.39 4.90
CA CYS A 260 8.07 16.21 4.22
C CYS A 260 9.14 16.69 5.21
N ASP A 261 10.42 16.63 4.82
CA ASP A 261 11.55 17.09 5.66
C ASP A 261 11.75 18.62 5.67
N GLY A 262 10.92 19.37 4.94
CA GLY A 262 11.07 20.81 4.74
C GLY A 262 9.78 21.59 4.99
N GLU A 263 9.89 22.91 5.07
CA GLU A 263 8.73 23.80 5.15
C GLU A 263 7.98 23.82 3.81
N THR A 264 6.98 22.95 3.68
CA THR A 264 6.19 22.82 2.46
C THR A 264 4.71 22.71 2.80
N TYR A 265 3.85 23.25 1.93
CA TYR A 265 2.42 22.98 1.95
C TYR A 265 2.12 22.11 0.74
N PHE A 266 1.68 20.88 0.98
CA PHE A 266 1.46 19.88 -0.05
C PHE A 266 0.41 18.89 0.41
N SER A 267 -0.48 18.46 -0.48
CA SER A 267 -1.37 17.35 -0.18
C SER A 267 -1.21 16.22 -1.19
N VAL A 268 -1.34 15.00 -0.69
CA VAL A 268 -1.32 13.78 -1.48
C VAL A 268 -2.51 12.93 -1.13
N ASN A 269 -3.11 12.34 -2.15
CA ASN A 269 -4.28 11.49 -2.03
C ASN A 269 -3.89 10.05 -2.34
N LEU A 270 -4.42 9.11 -1.57
CA LEU A 270 -4.22 7.68 -1.69
C LEU A 270 -5.55 6.97 -1.87
N ASP A 271 -5.52 5.89 -2.66
CA ASP A 271 -6.68 5.03 -2.89
C ASP A 271 -6.22 3.58 -3.17
N SER A 272 -7.16 2.63 -3.13
CA SER A 272 -6.99 1.24 -3.55
C SER A 272 -5.81 0.53 -2.89
N VAL A 273 -5.75 0.54 -1.56
CA VAL A 273 -4.67 -0.09 -0.78
C VAL A 273 -4.79 -1.62 -0.83
N VAL A 274 -3.72 -2.29 -1.22
CA VAL A 274 -3.67 -3.74 -1.41
C VAL A 274 -2.46 -4.32 -0.68
N ILE A 275 -2.69 -5.38 0.09
CA ILE A 275 -1.62 -6.20 0.69
C ILE A 275 -1.82 -7.64 0.24
N LEU A 276 -0.80 -8.22 -0.42
CA LEU A 276 -0.83 -9.59 -0.93
C LEU A 276 0.51 -10.32 -0.70
N PRO A 277 0.55 -11.66 -0.62
CA PRO A 277 1.80 -12.42 -0.56
C PRO A 277 2.64 -12.21 -1.84
N VAL A 278 3.97 -12.10 -1.71
CA VAL A 278 4.89 -11.90 -2.86
C VAL A 278 5.04 -13.16 -3.71
N GLN A 279 4.99 -14.34 -3.09
CA GLN A 279 5.03 -15.61 -3.81
C GLN A 279 3.64 -16.23 -3.87
N PRO A 280 3.25 -16.82 -5.01
CA PRO A 280 2.02 -17.59 -5.06
C PRO A 280 2.18 -18.77 -4.10
N VAL A 281 1.15 -18.99 -3.28
CA VAL A 281 1.04 -20.17 -2.39
C VAL A 281 0.94 -21.48 -3.21
N CYS A 282 0.95 -21.39 -4.55
CA CYS A 282 0.88 -22.53 -5.45
C CYS A 282 1.98 -22.47 -6.50
N SER A 283 2.93 -23.40 -6.42
CA SER A 283 3.70 -23.83 -7.58
C SER A 283 2.70 -24.37 -8.60
N ARG A 284 2.54 -23.71 -9.74
CA ARG A 284 1.83 -24.30 -10.88
C ARG A 284 2.63 -25.54 -11.26
N GLY A 285 2.10 -26.72 -10.92
CA GLY A 285 2.68 -27.98 -11.38
C GLY A 285 2.52 -28.01 -12.89
N ASP A 286 3.62 -27.81 -13.61
CA ASP A 286 3.74 -28.14 -15.04
C ASP A 286 3.91 -29.65 -15.22
#